data_AF-A0A5K1A0M4-F1
#
_entry.id   AF-A0A5K1A0M4-F1
#
_cell.length_a   1.000
_cell.length_b   1.000
_cell.length_c   1.000
_cell.angle_alpha   90.00
_cell.angle_beta   90.00
_cell.angle_gamma   90.00
#
_symmetry.space_group_name_H-M   'P 1'
#
loop_
_entity.id
_entity.type
_entity.pdbx_description
1 polymer ?
#
loop_
_entity_poly.entity_id
_entity_poly.type
_entity_poly.pdbx_seq_one_letter_code
_entity_poly.pdbx_strand_id
1 'polypeptide(L)'
;YELGRQPAMTKLSSNKTVRRVRVRGGNVKWRALRLDSGNYSWGSEAITRKTRILEVVYNASNNELVRTQTLVKSAIVQVDAAPFKQWYLQHYGIDIGRKKKAAATKKEGE
;
A
#
# COMPACT_ATOMS: atom_id res chain seq x y z
N TYR A 1 3.63 -31.58 16.86
CA TYR A 1 4.53 -30.59 16.22
C TYR A 1 4.06 -30.24 14.82
N GLU A 2 3.23 -31.09 14.19
CA GLU A 2 2.66 -30.94 12.84
C GLU A 2 1.32 -30.18 12.82
N LEU A 3 1.07 -29.30 13.80
CA LEU A 3 -0.24 -28.67 13.94
C LEU A 3 -0.45 -27.56 12.91
N GLY A 4 -1.41 -27.78 12.00
CA GLY A 4 -1.92 -26.76 11.08
C GLY A 4 -2.90 -25.79 11.75
N ARG A 5 -3.17 -24.66 11.08
CA ARG A 5 -4.22 -23.71 11.48
C ARG A 5 -4.91 -23.16 10.24
N GLN A 6 -6.17 -22.77 10.40
CA GLN A 6 -6.91 -22.09 9.35
C GLN A 6 -6.19 -20.82 8.86
N PRO A 7 -6.30 -20.50 7.56
CA PRO A 7 -5.72 -19.30 6.98
C PRO A 7 -6.39 -18.03 7.53
N ALA A 8 -5.73 -16.89 7.36
CA ALA A 8 -6.23 -15.61 7.85
C ALA A 8 -7.28 -14.97 6.94
N MET A 9 -7.16 -15.15 5.62
CA MET A 9 -8.00 -14.52 4.59
C MET A 9 -8.20 -13.02 4.84
N THR A 10 -7.08 -12.31 5.02
CA THR A 10 -7.03 -10.88 5.34
C THR A 10 -7.79 -10.05 4.32
N LYS A 11 -8.83 -9.35 4.76
CA LYS A 11 -9.65 -8.49 3.90
C LYS A 11 -9.24 -7.03 3.99
N LEU A 12 -9.41 -6.32 2.88
CA LEU A 12 -9.33 -4.87 2.86
C LEU A 12 -10.56 -4.28 3.57
N SER A 13 -10.36 -3.59 4.68
CA SER A 13 -11.44 -2.94 5.43
C SER A 13 -10.87 -1.94 6.44
N SER A 14 -11.54 -0.80 6.59
CA SER A 14 -11.25 0.23 7.61
C SER A 14 -11.39 -0.29 9.04
N ASN A 15 -12.18 -1.34 9.27
CA ASN A 15 -12.32 -1.95 10.59
C ASN A 15 -11.12 -2.87 10.89
N LYS A 16 -9.98 -2.25 11.23
CA LYS A 16 -8.72 -2.94 11.51
C LYS A 16 -8.89 -3.97 12.61
N THR A 17 -8.70 -5.24 12.26
CA THR A 17 -8.84 -6.36 13.19
C THR A 17 -7.58 -7.22 13.13
N VAL A 18 -6.88 -7.34 14.25
CA VAL A 18 -5.70 -8.20 14.39
C VAL A 18 -5.85 -9.06 15.64
N ARG A 19 -5.72 -10.38 15.49
CA ARG A 19 -5.81 -11.34 16.60
C ARG A 19 -4.43 -11.83 17.01
N ARG A 20 -4.18 -11.85 18.31
CA ARG A 20 -2.99 -12.47 18.90
C ARG A 20 -3.16 -13.99 18.92
N VAL A 21 -2.19 -14.72 18.39
CA VAL A 21 -2.19 -16.20 18.39
C VAL A 21 -0.96 -16.70 19.14
N ARG A 22 -1.18 -17.39 20.27
CA ARG A 22 -0.12 -18.07 21.01
C ARG A 22 0.36 -19.29 20.23
N VAL A 23 1.68 -19.43 20.10
CA VAL A 23 2.34 -20.57 19.45
C VAL A 23 3.28 -21.28 20.42
N ARG A 24 3.90 -22.38 19.97
CA ARG A 24 4.82 -23.20 20.79
C ARG A 24 6.00 -22.36 21.26
N GLY A 25 6.50 -22.66 22.46
CA GLY A 25 7.68 -22.00 23.04
C GLY A 25 7.44 -20.57 23.52
N GLY A 26 6.21 -20.22 23.91
CA GLY A 26 5.88 -18.89 24.45
C GLY A 26 5.75 -17.77 23.41
N ASN A 27 6.11 -18.05 22.14
CA ASN A 27 6.04 -17.10 21.05
C ASN A 27 4.60 -16.72 20.66
N VAL A 28 4.47 -15.59 19.95
CA VAL A 28 3.20 -15.03 19.50
C VAL A 28 3.26 -14.70 18.01
N LYS A 29 2.22 -15.06 17.28
CA LYS A 29 2.00 -14.60 15.90
C LYS A 29 0.79 -13.67 15.86
N TRP A 30 0.92 -12.56 15.15
CA TRP A 30 -0.19 -11.63 14.91
C TRP A 30 -0.91 -12.00 13.62
N ARG A 31 -2.16 -12.39 13.73
CA ARG A 31 -3.01 -12.71 12.58
C ARG A 31 -3.88 -11.51 12.27
N ALA A 32 -3.50 -10.75 11.26
CA ALA A 32 -4.40 -9.76 10.68
C ALA A 32 -5.62 -10.47 10.08
N LEU A 33 -6.80 -9.88 10.22
CA LEU A 33 -8.03 -10.32 9.56
C LEU A 33 -8.58 -9.21 8.65
N ARG A 34 -8.40 -7.96 9.06
CA ARG A 34 -8.82 -6.77 8.32
C ARG A 34 -7.77 -5.69 8.47
N LEU A 35 -7.35 -5.10 7.36
CA LEU A 35 -6.40 -3.99 7.30
C LEU A 35 -6.85 -3.01 6.22
N ASP A 36 -6.50 -1.74 6.38
CA ASP A 36 -6.78 -0.65 5.44
C ASP A 36 -5.51 0.08 4.99
N SER A 37 -4.45 0.01 5.79
CA SER A 37 -3.22 0.76 5.61
C SER A 37 -1.99 -0.13 5.78
N GLY A 38 -0.92 0.23 5.07
CA GLY A 38 0.37 -0.45 5.10
C GLY A 38 1.52 0.56 5.09
N ASN A 39 2.73 0.08 5.40
CA ASN A 39 3.95 0.87 5.19
C ASN A 39 4.59 0.45 3.87
N TYR A 40 4.68 1.38 2.93
CA TYR A 40 5.17 1.13 1.58
C TYR A 40 6.48 1.88 1.35
N SER A 41 7.40 1.25 0.63
CA SER A 41 8.71 1.82 0.31
C SER A 41 8.78 2.24 -1.14
N TRP A 42 9.31 3.44 -1.39
CA TRP A 42 9.72 3.88 -2.71
C TRP A 42 11.23 3.65 -2.85
N GLY A 43 11.60 2.58 -3.55
CA GLY A 43 12.97 2.07 -3.58
C GLY A 43 14.01 3.01 -4.19
N SER A 44 13.66 3.78 -5.24
CA SER A 44 14.61 4.72 -5.86
C SER A 44 14.91 5.93 -4.98
N GLU A 45 13.96 6.34 -4.15
CA GLU A 45 14.06 7.50 -3.26
C GLU A 45 14.47 7.10 -1.83
N ALA A 46 14.66 5.80 -1.57
CA ALA A 46 14.98 5.23 -0.25
C ALA A 46 14.06 5.70 0.90
N ILE A 47 12.78 5.97 0.60
CA ILE A 47 11.79 6.39 1.60
C ILE A 47 10.75 5.33 1.87
N THR A 48 10.15 5.41 3.06
CA THR A 48 8.99 4.61 3.45
C THR A 48 7.91 5.51 4.01
N ARG A 49 6.66 5.33 3.58
CA ARG A 49 5.51 6.06 4.13
C ARG A 49 4.35 5.11 4.38
N LYS A 50 3.63 5.41 5.46
CA LYS A 50 2.35 4.78 5.76
C LYS A 50 1.27 5.36 4.84
N THR A 51 0.60 4.51 4.11
CA THR A 51 -0.43 4.88 3.13
C THR A 51 -1.61 3.92 3.21
N ARG A 52 -2.77 4.38 2.75
CA ARG A 52 -3.97 3.56 2.65
C ARG A 52 -3.93 2.73 1.37
N ILE A 53 -4.43 1.50 1.45
CA ILE A 53 -4.64 0.60 0.32
C ILE A 53 -6.03 0.88 -0.26
N LEU A 54 -6.10 1.05 -1.58
CA LEU A 54 -7.35 1.34 -2.29
C LEU A 54 -8.03 0.05 -2.74
N GLU A 55 -7.30 -0.79 -3.47
CA GLU A 55 -7.78 -2.07 -3.97
C GLU A 55 -6.64 -3.04 -4.30
N VAL A 56 -6.97 -4.32 -4.37
CA VAL A 56 -6.14 -5.38 -4.94
C VAL A 56 -6.49 -5.49 -6.42
N VAL A 57 -5.48 -5.31 -7.28
CA VAL A 57 -5.65 -5.27 -8.75
C VAL A 57 -5.30 -6.62 -9.37
N TYR A 58 -4.26 -7.28 -8.85
CA TYR A 58 -3.76 -8.52 -9.43
C TYR A 58 -3.15 -9.45 -8.40
N ASN A 59 -3.27 -10.75 -8.66
CA ASN A 59 -2.61 -11.81 -7.90
C ASN A 59 -2.24 -12.95 -8.85
N ALA A 60 -0.98 -13.40 -8.81
CA ALA A 60 -0.48 -14.47 -9.68
C ALA A 60 -1.04 -15.86 -9.32
N SER A 61 -1.35 -16.11 -8.04
CA SER A 61 -1.72 -17.45 -7.58
C SER A 61 -3.19 -17.79 -7.79
N ASN A 62 -4.10 -16.82 -7.61
CA ASN A 62 -5.53 -17.05 -7.70
C ASN A 62 -6.31 -15.74 -7.89
N ASN A 63 -7.17 -15.69 -8.91
CA ASN A 63 -8.01 -14.54 -9.24
C ASN A 63 -9.15 -14.29 -8.23
N GLU A 64 -9.60 -15.31 -7.49
CA GLU A 64 -10.60 -15.15 -6.43
C GLU A 64 -10.11 -14.22 -5.31
N LEU A 65 -8.80 -14.16 -5.08
CA LEU A 65 -8.21 -13.27 -4.09
C LEU A 65 -8.33 -11.80 -4.50
N VAL A 66 -8.30 -11.51 -5.80
CA VAL A 66 -8.54 -10.17 -6.37
C VAL A 66 -10.03 -9.83 -6.21
N ARG A 67 -10.92 -10.70 -6.68
CA ARG A 67 -12.38 -10.51 -6.63
C ARG A 67 -12.89 -10.22 -5.22
N THR A 68 -12.30 -10.89 -4.23
CA THR A 68 -12.71 -10.77 -2.83
C THR A 68 -11.86 -9.82 -2.00
N GLN A 69 -10.99 -9.02 -2.64
CA GLN A 69 -10.13 -8.02 -1.99
C GLN A 69 -9.32 -8.61 -0.81
N THR A 70 -8.68 -9.77 -1.06
CA THR A 70 -7.87 -10.49 -0.07
C THR A 70 -6.39 -10.11 -0.21
N LEU A 71 -5.81 -9.63 0.89
CA LEU A 71 -4.39 -9.31 0.97
C LEU A 71 -3.58 -10.57 1.22
N VAL A 72 -2.63 -10.88 0.33
CA VAL A 72 -1.64 -11.95 0.50
C VAL A 72 -0.26 -11.46 0.06
N LYS A 73 0.80 -12.19 0.41
CA LYS A 73 2.14 -11.91 -0.12
C LYS A 73 2.10 -12.02 -1.66
N SER A 74 2.75 -11.09 -2.35
CA SER A 74 2.77 -10.98 -3.82
C SER A 74 1.49 -10.45 -4.48
N ALA A 75 0.50 -9.99 -3.71
CA ALA A 75 -0.63 -9.26 -4.29
C ALA A 75 -0.16 -7.88 -4.79
N ILE A 76 -0.55 -7.51 -6.02
CA ILE A 76 -0.37 -6.17 -6.56
C ILE A 76 -1.57 -5.33 -6.12
N VAL A 77 -1.28 -4.23 -5.43
CA VAL A 77 -2.28 -3.36 -4.81
C VAL A 77 -2.09 -1.93 -5.27
N GLN A 78 -3.22 -1.22 -5.39
CA GLN A 78 -3.22 0.23 -5.59
C GLN A 78 -3.19 0.93 -4.24
N VAL A 79 -2.35 1.96 -4.12
CA VAL A 79 -2.07 2.65 -2.86
C VAL A 79 -2.27 4.15 -3.05
N ASP A 80 -2.73 4.84 -2.00
CA ASP A 80 -2.81 6.29 -2.00
C ASP A 80 -1.40 6.93 -2.09
N ALA A 81 -1.23 7.79 -3.09
CA ALA A 81 0.04 8.46 -3.38
C ALA A 81 0.24 9.76 -2.58
N ALA A 82 -0.76 10.27 -1.86
CA ALA A 82 -0.69 11.58 -1.22
C ALA A 82 0.54 11.76 -0.28
N PRO A 83 0.91 10.80 0.59
CA PRO A 83 2.09 10.92 1.44
C PRO A 83 3.42 10.95 0.66
N PHE A 84 3.49 10.27 -0.48
CA PHE A 84 4.68 10.29 -1.34
C PHE A 84 4.79 11.58 -2.13
N LYS A 85 3.66 12.07 -2.67
CA LYS A 85 3.58 13.34 -3.38
C LYS A 85 3.96 14.51 -2.46
N GLN A 86 3.43 14.54 -1.24
CA GLN A 86 3.75 15.57 -0.25
C GLN A 86 5.25 15.57 0.10
N TRP A 87 5.84 14.39 0.29
CA TRP A 87 7.27 14.28 0.56
C TRP A 87 8.10 14.77 -0.62
N TYR A 88 7.74 14.40 -1.86
CA TYR A 88 8.49 14.81 -3.04
C TYR A 88 8.48 16.32 -3.25
N LEU A 89 7.32 16.96 -2.99
CA LEU A 89 7.20 18.42 -2.99
C LEU A 89 8.12 19.06 -1.94
N GLN A 90 8.18 18.51 -0.73
CA GLN A 90 9.03 19.05 0.34
C GLN A 90 10.52 18.82 0.09
N HIS A 91 10.88 17.69 -0.50
CA HIS A 91 12.27 17.30 -0.71
C HIS A 91 12.90 17.98 -1.93
N TYR A 92 12.14 18.07 -3.04
CA TYR A 92 12.64 18.61 -4.31
C TYR A 92 12.01 19.96 -4.70
N GLY A 93 10.96 20.42 -4.02
CA GLY A 93 10.23 21.63 -4.41
C GLY A 93 9.36 21.47 -5.67
N ILE A 94 9.21 20.24 -6.18
CA ILE A 94 8.50 19.96 -7.43
C ILE A 94 7.12 19.37 -7.13
N ASP A 95 6.06 19.99 -7.65
CA ASP A 95 4.70 19.46 -7.53
C ASP A 95 4.41 18.41 -8.62
N ILE A 96 4.37 17.14 -8.24
CA ILE A 96 4.03 16.03 -9.14
C ILE A 96 2.55 16.11 -9.55
N GLY A 97 2.29 16.06 -10.85
CA GLY A 97 0.92 15.95 -11.39
C GLY A 97 0.29 17.27 -11.82
N ARG A 98 0.96 18.42 -11.64
CA ARG A 98 0.63 19.62 -12.41
C ARG A 98 1.28 19.51 -13.78
N LYS A 99 0.50 19.30 -14.85
CA LYS A 99 0.99 19.54 -16.21
C LYS A 99 1.44 21.01 -16.27
N LYS A 100 2.73 21.26 -16.49
CA LYS A 100 3.19 22.59 -16.91
C LYS A 100 2.36 22.91 -18.16
N LYS A 101 1.42 23.86 -18.07
CA LYS A 101 1.01 24.60 -19.27
C LYS A 101 2.32 25.13 -19.82
N ALA A 102 2.68 24.72 -21.04
CA ALA A 102 3.85 25.25 -21.72
C ALA A 102 3.86 26.76 -21.50
N ALA A 103 5.01 27.28 -21.05
CA ALA A 103 5.21 28.70 -20.84
C ALA A 103 4.60 29.44 -22.03
N ALA A 104 3.60 30.29 -21.76
CA ALA A 104 3.17 31.27 -22.73
C ALA A 104 4.42 32.03 -23.14
N THR A 105 4.86 31.78 -24.36
CA THR A 105 5.99 32.43 -25.00
C THR A 105 5.80 33.92 -24.77
N LYS A 106 6.78 34.55 -24.11
CA LYS A 106 6.93 36.00 -24.14
C LYS A 106 6.89 36.42 -25.61
N LYS A 107 5.80 37.06 -26.04
CA LYS A 107 5.86 38.02 -27.14
C LYS A 107 6.22 39.36 -26.49
N GLU A 108 7.52 39.55 -26.28
CA GLU A 108 8.10 40.88 -26.45
C GLU A 108 8.32 41.03 -27.96
N GLY A 109 7.77 42.09 -28.55
CA GLY A 109 7.85 42.36 -29.98
C GLY A 109 6.84 43.40 -30.41
N GLU A 110 7.26 44.67 -30.24
CA GLU A 110 6.68 45.95 -30.72
C GLU A 110 5.36 46.44 -30.09
#